data_AF-A0A3M7CWN2-F1
#
_entry.id   AF-A0A3M7CWN2-F1
#
_cell.length_a   1.000
_cell.length_b   1.000
_cell.length_c   1.000
_cell.angle_alpha   90.00
_cell.angle_beta   90.00
_cell.angle_gamma   90.00
#
_symmetry.space_group_name_H-M   'P 1'
#
loop_
_entity.id
_entity.type
_entity.pdbx_description
1 polymer ?
#
loop_
_entity_poly.entity_id
_entity_poly.type
_entity_poly.pdbx_seq_one_letter_code
_entity_poly.pdbx_strand_id
1 'polypeptide(L)'
;LVTLLTILSSAAYGRHRFIGGREEEKQAKALAAQALEKLSQQAALHAYDPAGYRENYISVAQLRDDVLREEFSASRRKKVWERVQRKVEGNSNVRPMVREGRSGDVGRVWEWVGAVGMIESPPGTGDRRKSGRVSFGGASERLLEPRDEGDVSAVQKWEEGGKPYY
;
A
#
# COMPACT_ATOMS: atom_id res chain seq x y z
N LEU A 1 17.91 -27.92 44.44
CA LEU A 1 18.96 -27.17 43.71
C LEU A 1 18.89 -27.43 42.19
N VAL A 2 18.93 -28.68 41.73
CA VAL A 2 18.88 -29.04 40.29
C VAL A 2 17.58 -28.60 39.59
N THR A 3 16.43 -28.74 40.26
CA THR A 3 15.12 -28.27 39.75
C THR A 3 15.03 -26.74 39.62
N LEU A 4 15.62 -26.01 40.57
CA LEU A 4 15.71 -24.55 40.50
C LEU A 4 16.65 -24.10 39.36
N LEU A 5 17.79 -24.76 39.20
CA LEU A 5 18.75 -24.46 38.12
C LEU A 5 18.16 -24.72 36.73
N THR A 6 17.39 -25.80 36.57
CA THR A 6 16.71 -26.10 35.29
C THR A 6 15.62 -25.08 34.97
N ILE A 7 14.78 -24.70 35.93
CA ILE A 7 13.75 -23.65 35.74
C ILE A 7 14.41 -22.30 35.40
N LEU A 8 15.47 -21.91 36.11
CA LEU A 8 16.22 -20.67 35.84
C LEU A 8 16.85 -20.68 34.43
N SER A 9 17.42 -21.82 34.02
CA SER A 9 18.05 -21.96 32.71
C SER A 9 17.02 -21.91 31.58
N SER A 10 15.87 -22.57 31.74
CA SER A 10 14.76 -22.51 30.78
C SER A 10 14.14 -21.10 30.71
N ALA A 11 13.97 -20.42 31.85
CA ALA A 11 13.47 -19.05 31.89
C ALA A 11 14.45 -18.06 31.24
N ALA A 12 15.75 -18.20 31.49
CA ALA A 12 16.80 -17.39 30.87
C ALA A 12 16.87 -17.61 29.35
N TYR A 13 16.81 -18.88 28.91
CA TYR A 13 16.79 -19.23 27.49
C TYR A 13 15.56 -18.68 26.78
N GLY A 14 14.38 -18.83 27.39
CA GLY A 14 13.14 -18.24 26.91
C GLY A 14 13.25 -16.73 26.78
N ARG A 15 13.68 -16.05 27.84
CA ARG A 15 13.86 -14.59 27.88
C ARG A 15 14.80 -14.10 26.78
N HIS A 16 15.95 -14.76 26.59
CA HIS A 16 16.91 -14.40 25.55
C HIS A 16 16.30 -14.50 24.14
N ARG A 17 15.53 -15.56 23.88
CA ARG A 17 14.84 -15.76 22.60
C ARG A 17 13.72 -14.74 22.35
N PHE A 18 12.98 -14.36 23.39
CA PHE A 18 11.88 -13.40 23.28
C PHE A 18 12.36 -11.94 23.15
N ILE A 19 13.38 -11.53 23.91
CA ILE A 19 13.89 -10.14 23.87
C ILE A 19 14.51 -9.84 22.49
N GLY A 20 15.33 -10.76 21.96
CA GLY A 20 15.89 -10.61 20.61
C GLY A 20 14.81 -10.50 19.52
N GLY A 21 13.68 -11.20 19.68
CA GLY A 21 12.57 -11.13 18.73
C GLY A 21 11.91 -9.74 18.65
N ARG A 22 11.84 -8.99 19.76
CA ARG A 22 11.20 -7.66 19.79
C ARG A 22 12.01 -6.60 19.07
N GLU A 23 13.33 -6.63 19.19
CA GLU A 23 14.22 -5.69 18.51
C GLU A 23 14.20 -5.92 16.99
N GLU A 24 14.32 -7.18 16.58
CA GLU A 24 14.21 -7.57 15.17
C GLU A 24 12.83 -7.21 14.58
N GLU A 25 11.75 -7.31 15.38
CA GLU A 25 10.40 -6.91 14.94
C GLU A 25 10.27 -5.40 14.76
N LYS A 26 10.85 -4.59 15.65
CA LYS A 26 10.92 -3.13 15.48
C LYS A 26 11.70 -2.76 14.22
N GLN A 27 12.86 -3.39 14.02
CA GLN A 27 13.68 -3.21 12.83
C GLN A 27 12.89 -3.57 11.57
N ALA A 28 12.23 -4.73 11.54
CA ALA A 28 11.42 -5.15 10.41
C ALA A 28 10.25 -4.19 10.11
N LYS A 29 9.63 -3.58 11.14
CA LYS A 29 8.60 -2.54 10.92
C LYS A 29 9.18 -1.28 10.28
N ALA A 30 10.31 -0.80 10.77
CA ALA A 30 10.97 0.39 10.21
C ALA A 30 11.38 0.16 8.74
N LEU A 31 11.96 -1.00 8.45
CA LEU A 31 12.36 -1.39 7.09
C LEU A 31 11.15 -1.59 6.17
N ALA A 32 10.04 -2.14 6.67
CA ALA A 32 8.80 -2.23 5.91
C ALA A 32 8.22 -0.85 5.59
N ALA A 33 8.29 0.11 6.53
CA ALA A 33 7.87 1.48 6.26
C ALA A 33 8.70 2.12 5.13
N GLN A 34 10.03 1.94 5.12
CA GLN A 34 10.90 2.41 4.03
C GLN A 34 10.56 1.73 2.68
N ALA A 35 10.26 0.44 2.70
CA ALA A 35 9.84 -0.29 1.50
C ALA A 35 8.52 0.25 0.92
N LEU A 36 7.54 0.50 1.79
CA LEU A 36 6.24 1.06 1.41
C LEU A 36 6.38 2.48 0.84
N GLU A 37 7.21 3.31 1.48
CA GLU A 37 7.50 4.67 1.03
C GLU A 37 8.13 4.67 -0.37
N LYS A 38 9.08 3.76 -0.64
CA LYS A 38 9.66 3.61 -1.99
C LYS A 38 8.62 3.20 -3.03
N LEU A 39 7.73 2.26 -2.69
CA LEU A 39 6.66 1.84 -3.59
C LEU A 39 5.69 2.98 -3.90
N SER A 40 5.29 3.77 -2.89
CA SER A 40 4.42 4.93 -3.11
C SER A 40 5.11 6.02 -3.92
N GLN A 41 6.40 6.28 -3.68
CA GLN A 41 7.19 7.22 -4.48
C GLN A 41 7.31 6.78 -5.94
N GLN A 42 7.59 5.50 -6.20
CA GLN A 42 7.65 4.97 -7.57
C GLN A 42 6.30 5.14 -8.29
N ALA A 43 5.19 4.86 -7.60
CA ALA A 43 3.87 5.08 -8.18
C ALA A 43 3.56 6.57 -8.41
N ALA A 44 4.04 7.46 -7.54
CA ALA A 44 3.95 8.90 -7.73
C ALA A 44 4.75 9.39 -8.94
N LEU A 45 5.98 8.90 -9.11
CA LEU A 45 6.82 9.21 -10.27
C LEU A 45 6.20 8.70 -11.58
N HIS A 46 5.72 7.46 -11.58
CA HIS A 46 5.00 6.90 -12.72
C HIS A 46 3.71 7.68 -13.03
N ALA A 47 2.97 8.12 -12.02
CA ALA A 47 1.76 8.92 -12.22
C ALA A 47 2.06 10.33 -12.77
N TYR A 48 3.18 10.92 -12.36
CA TYR A 48 3.62 12.25 -12.79
C TYR A 48 4.19 12.24 -14.22
N ASP A 49 5.08 11.30 -14.53
CA ASP A 49 5.68 11.14 -15.86
C ASP A 49 5.72 9.66 -16.27
N PRO A 50 4.62 9.13 -16.85
CA PRO A 50 4.58 7.75 -17.34
C PRO A 50 5.57 7.45 -18.48
N ALA A 51 6.03 8.48 -19.20
CA ALA A 51 6.92 8.29 -20.34
C ALA A 51 8.37 8.03 -19.88
N GLY A 52 8.83 8.80 -18.89
CA GLY A 52 10.12 8.62 -18.21
C GLY A 52 10.13 7.44 -17.24
N TYR A 53 9.08 7.29 -16.44
CA TYR A 53 8.92 6.22 -15.45
C TYR A 53 7.87 5.24 -15.91
N ARG A 54 8.20 4.36 -16.86
CA ARG A 54 7.26 3.38 -17.45
C ARG A 54 6.79 2.27 -16.51
N GLU A 55 7.49 2.05 -15.41
CA GLU A 55 7.20 0.96 -14.47
C GLU A 55 6.57 1.52 -13.21
N ASN A 56 5.35 1.09 -12.91
CA ASN A 56 4.66 1.44 -11.66
C ASN A 56 4.94 0.45 -10.52
N TYR A 57 5.87 -0.48 -10.74
CA TYR A 57 6.26 -1.52 -9.80
C TYR A 57 7.76 -1.49 -9.53
N ILE A 58 8.16 -2.12 -8.44
CA ILE A 58 9.57 -2.35 -8.10
C ILE A 58 9.80 -3.85 -7.95
N SER A 59 10.94 -4.34 -8.45
CA SER A 59 11.37 -5.72 -8.20
C SER A 59 11.57 -5.98 -6.71
N VAL A 60 11.03 -7.11 -6.22
CA VAL A 60 11.18 -7.53 -4.82
C VAL A 60 12.67 -7.73 -4.48
N ALA A 61 13.48 -8.20 -5.43
CA ALA A 61 14.92 -8.35 -5.24
C ALA A 61 15.62 -6.98 -5.09
N GLN A 62 15.31 -6.04 -5.98
CA GLN A 62 15.85 -4.68 -5.92
C GLN A 62 15.46 -3.99 -4.60
N LEU A 63 14.19 -4.08 -4.21
CA LEU A 63 13.69 -3.47 -2.98
C LEU A 63 14.34 -4.09 -1.73
N ARG A 64 14.56 -5.41 -1.73
CA ARG A 64 15.29 -6.11 -0.66
C ARG A 64 16.69 -5.55 -0.52
N ASP A 65 17.43 -5.50 -1.62
CA ASP A 65 18.83 -5.09 -1.62
C ASP A 65 18.94 -3.60 -1.25
N ASP A 66 17.94 -2.80 -1.60
CA ASP A 66 17.81 -1.40 -1.25
C ASP A 66 17.48 -1.12 0.22
N VAL A 67 16.58 -1.90 0.81
CA VAL A 67 16.13 -1.72 2.19
C VAL A 67 17.14 -2.33 3.17
N LEU A 68 17.83 -3.39 2.77
CA LEU A 68 18.79 -4.12 3.61
C LEU A 68 20.25 -3.72 3.36
N ARG A 69 20.51 -2.51 2.82
CA ARG A 69 21.85 -2.00 2.52
C ARG A 69 22.79 -2.02 3.72
N GLU A 70 22.25 -1.83 4.92
CA GLU A 70 23.02 -1.78 6.17
C GLU A 70 23.15 -3.16 6.87
N GLU A 71 22.49 -4.21 6.36
CA GLU A 71 22.53 -5.54 6.97
C GLU A 71 23.52 -6.46 6.24
N PHE A 72 24.71 -6.62 6.82
CA PHE A 72 25.81 -7.40 6.23
C PHE A 72 25.72 -8.90 6.51
N SER A 73 24.99 -9.33 7.55
CA SER A 73 24.86 -10.74 7.87
C SER A 73 23.84 -11.42 6.96
N ALA A 74 24.30 -12.37 6.13
CA ALA A 74 23.42 -13.10 5.20
C ALA A 74 22.26 -13.84 5.91
N SER A 75 22.54 -14.43 7.07
CA SER A 75 21.54 -15.16 7.85
C SER A 75 20.49 -14.22 8.48
N ARG A 76 20.92 -13.04 8.97
CA ARG A 76 20.02 -12.02 9.51
C ARG A 76 19.22 -11.35 8.40
N ARG A 77 19.86 -11.05 7.27
CA ARG A 77 19.22 -10.49 6.07
C ARG A 77 18.01 -11.30 5.63
N LYS A 78 18.16 -12.64 5.53
CA LYS A 78 17.04 -13.54 5.19
C LYS A 78 15.89 -13.45 6.20
N LYS A 79 16.19 -13.58 7.50
CA LYS A 79 15.17 -13.55 8.57
C LYS A 79 14.43 -12.22 8.65
N VAL A 80 15.15 -11.10 8.55
CA VAL A 80 14.58 -9.76 8.57
C VAL A 80 13.74 -9.54 7.32
N TRP A 81 14.25 -9.94 6.15
CA TRP A 81 13.51 -9.83 4.89
C TRP A 81 12.18 -10.58 4.92
N GLU A 82 12.14 -11.81 5.41
CA GLU A 82 10.90 -12.57 5.53
C GLU A 82 9.85 -11.87 6.41
N ARG A 83 10.27 -11.11 7.43
CA ARG A 83 9.37 -10.30 8.25
C ARG A 83 8.91 -9.04 7.53
N VAL A 84 9.82 -8.34 6.85
CA VAL A 84 9.49 -7.17 6.03
C VAL A 84 8.50 -7.57 4.94
N GLN A 85 8.77 -8.66 4.23
CA GLN A 85 7.94 -9.18 3.15
C GLN A 85 6.50 -9.42 3.61
N ARG A 86 6.32 -10.14 4.74
CA ARG A 86 4.97 -10.38 5.29
C ARG A 86 4.23 -9.09 5.65
N LYS A 87 4.94 -8.05 6.10
CA LYS A 87 4.32 -6.76 6.45
C LYS A 87 3.92 -5.97 5.22
N VAL A 88 4.78 -5.94 4.19
CA VAL A 88 4.53 -5.22 2.94
C VAL A 88 3.41 -5.90 2.15
N GLU A 89 3.42 -7.22 2.03
CA GLU A 89 2.37 -7.98 1.33
C GLU A 89 1.04 -8.02 2.07
N GLY A 90 1.06 -7.83 3.40
CA GLY A 90 -0.15 -7.66 4.20
C GLY A 90 -0.76 -6.26 4.10
N ASN A 91 -0.09 -5.30 3.45
CA ASN A 91 -0.62 -3.96 3.23
C ASN A 91 -1.59 -3.97 2.04
N SER A 92 -2.80 -3.46 2.24
CA SER A 92 -3.84 -3.37 1.21
C SER A 92 -3.47 -2.51 0.01
N ASN A 93 -2.51 -1.59 0.18
CA ASN A 93 -2.03 -0.72 -0.89
C ASN A 93 -0.94 -1.37 -1.75
N VAL A 94 -0.56 -2.61 -1.47
CA VAL A 94 0.47 -3.32 -2.22
C VAL A 94 -0.14 -4.50 -2.96
N ARG A 95 0.15 -4.58 -4.26
CA ARG A 95 -0.25 -5.70 -5.12
C ARG A 95 0.97 -6.52 -5.54
N PRO A 96 1.08 -7.78 -5.11
CA PRO A 96 2.13 -8.68 -5.56
C PRO A 96 1.87 -9.21 -6.97
N MET A 97 2.91 -9.23 -7.80
CA MET A 97 2.86 -9.79 -9.16
C MET A 97 4.15 -10.49 -9.54
N VAL A 98 4.12 -11.16 -10.69
CA VAL A 98 5.30 -11.61 -11.42
C VAL A 98 5.33 -10.86 -12.75
N ARG A 99 6.47 -10.26 -13.09
CA ARG A 99 6.67 -9.49 -14.33
C ARG A 99 8.04 -9.80 -14.92
N GLU A 100 8.13 -9.66 -16.23
CA GLU A 100 9.40 -9.61 -16.95
C GLU A 100 9.99 -8.21 -16.79
N GLY A 101 11.23 -8.12 -16.29
CA GLY A 101 11.98 -6.88 -16.17
C GLY A 101 12.57 -6.45 -17.51
N ARG A 102 13.18 -5.25 -17.56
CA ARG A 102 13.79 -4.71 -18.79
C ARG A 102 14.88 -5.59 -19.38
N SER A 103 15.57 -6.35 -18.53
CA SER A 103 16.63 -7.28 -18.92
C SER A 103 16.10 -8.61 -19.46
N GLY A 104 14.79 -8.81 -19.53
CA GLY A 104 14.16 -10.09 -19.85
C GLY A 104 14.04 -11.03 -18.65
N ASP A 105 14.50 -10.61 -17.47
CA ASP A 105 14.43 -11.42 -16.25
C ASP A 105 13.01 -11.44 -15.69
N VAL A 106 12.40 -12.62 -15.59
CA VAL A 106 11.09 -12.79 -14.95
C VAL A 106 11.27 -12.86 -13.44
N GLY A 107 10.63 -11.95 -12.72
CA GLY A 107 10.79 -11.82 -11.28
C GLY A 107 9.53 -11.38 -10.56
N ARG A 108 9.53 -11.57 -9.24
CA ARG A 108 8.46 -11.06 -8.37
C ARG A 108 8.61 -9.55 -8.24
N VAL A 109 7.50 -8.84 -8.39
CA VAL A 109 7.44 -7.38 -8.26
C VAL A 109 6.31 -6.99 -7.31
N TRP A 110 6.44 -5.81 -6.72
CA TRP A 110 5.38 -5.18 -5.95
C TRP A 110 5.00 -3.86 -6.60
N GLU A 111 3.71 -3.63 -6.69
CA GLU A 111 3.11 -2.41 -7.20
C GLU A 111 2.33 -1.72 -6.08
N TRP A 112 2.45 -0.40 -5.99
CA TRP A 112 1.58 0.38 -5.13
C TRP A 112 0.26 0.67 -5.85
N VAL A 113 -0.85 0.22 -5.26
CA VAL A 113 -2.22 0.43 -5.76
C VAL A 113 -3.04 1.36 -4.87
N GLY A 114 -2.45 1.89 -3.80
CA GLY A 114 -3.09 2.88 -2.94
C GLY A 114 -3.22 4.25 -3.59
N ALA A 115 -3.84 5.19 -2.88
CA ALA A 115 -3.89 6.59 -3.32
C ALA A 115 -2.47 7.13 -3.49
N VAL A 116 -2.11 7.45 -4.73
CA VAL A 116 -0.88 8.16 -5.05
C VAL A 116 -1.17 9.62 -4.75
N GLY A 117 -0.50 10.17 -3.74
CA GLY A 117 -0.59 11.60 -3.44
C GLY A 117 -0.27 12.36 -4.73
N MET A 118 -1.24 13.13 -5.23
CA MET A 118 -0.99 14.09 -6.29
C MET A 118 0.10 15.03 -5.75
N ILE A 119 1.34 14.86 -6.21
CA ILE A 119 2.37 15.88 -6.03
C ILE A 119 1.76 17.14 -6.63
N GLU A 120 1.53 18.13 -5.76
CA GLU A 120 0.76 19.34 -5.98
C GLU A 120 0.76 19.80 -7.44
N SER A 121 -0.35 19.52 -8.15
CA SER A 121 -0.65 20.30 -9.33
C SER A 121 -0.93 21.73 -8.86
N PRO A 122 -0.36 22.78 -9.49
CA PRO A 122 -0.81 24.14 -9.25
C PRO A 122 -2.33 24.20 -9.45
N PRO A 123 -3.07 25.01 -8.67
CA PRO A 123 -4.52 25.11 -8.81
C PRO A 123 -4.84 25.68 -10.20
N GLY A 124 -5.12 24.81 -11.17
CA GLY A 124 -5.41 25.26 -12.54
C GLY A 124 -5.50 24.18 -13.62
N THR A 125 -4.75 23.08 -13.53
CA THR A 125 -4.74 22.09 -14.63
C THR A 125 -5.48 20.83 -14.21
N GLY A 126 -6.81 20.93 -14.26
CA GLY A 126 -7.70 19.84 -13.92
C GLY A 126 -7.64 18.72 -14.96
N ASP A 127 -6.86 17.68 -14.69
CA ASP A 127 -7.18 16.35 -15.21
C ASP A 127 -8.21 15.71 -14.29
N ARG A 128 -9.46 16.13 -14.51
CA ARG A 128 -10.65 15.55 -13.91
C ARG A 128 -10.65 14.06 -14.20
N ARG A 129 -10.54 13.26 -13.13
CA ARG A 129 -10.96 11.85 -13.04
C ARG A 129 -12.07 11.55 -14.06
N LYS A 130 -11.75 10.91 -15.18
CA LYS A 130 -12.74 10.19 -15.99
C LYS A 130 -13.07 8.87 -15.27
N SER A 131 -13.70 8.97 -14.10
CA SER A 131 -14.43 7.83 -13.52
C SER A 131 -15.82 7.81 -14.15
N GLY A 132 -16.18 6.65 -14.70
CA GLY A 132 -17.33 6.44 -15.57
C GLY A 132 -18.63 7.10 -15.13
N ARG A 133 -19.19 7.90 -16.04
CA ARG A 133 -20.61 8.23 -16.04
C ARG A 133 -21.33 6.99 -16.60
N VAL A 134 -21.88 6.17 -15.71
CA VAL A 134 -22.89 5.18 -16.09
C VAL A 134 -24.11 5.95 -16.58
N SER A 135 -24.46 5.78 -17.85
CA SER A 135 -25.65 6.37 -18.46
C SER A 135 -26.82 5.39 -18.27
N PHE A 136 -27.82 5.77 -17.48
CA PHE A 136 -29.14 5.13 -17.47
C PHE A 136 -30.14 6.14 -18.02
N GLY A 137 -30.80 5.78 -19.14
CA GLY A 137 -32.06 6.32 -19.73
C GLY A 137 -32.25 7.84 -19.75
N GLY A 138 -32.46 8.52 -20.87
CA GLY A 138 -33.41 8.19 -21.93
C GLY A 138 -34.39 9.37 -22.11
N ALA A 139 -34.37 9.99 -23.29
CA ALA A 139 -35.37 10.87 -23.91
C ALA A 139 -35.75 12.21 -23.23
N SER A 140 -35.33 13.32 -23.83
CA SER A 140 -36.13 14.11 -24.78
C SER A 140 -35.52 15.50 -24.95
N GLU A 141 -35.35 15.91 -26.21
CA GLU A 141 -35.14 17.29 -26.61
C GLU A 141 -36.17 18.23 -25.98
N ARG A 142 -35.74 19.42 -25.55
CA ARG A 142 -36.36 20.72 -25.84
C ARG A 142 -35.48 21.87 -25.34
N LEU A 143 -35.26 22.81 -26.25
CA LEU A 143 -34.67 24.13 -26.07
C LEU A 143 -35.49 24.98 -25.07
N LEU A 144 -34.82 25.85 -24.29
CA LEU A 144 -35.13 27.26 -23.96
C LEU A 144 -34.65 27.71 -22.54
N GLU A 145 -33.95 28.85 -22.54
CA GLU A 145 -33.81 29.93 -21.53
C GLU A 145 -33.39 29.73 -20.06
N PRO A 146 -32.67 30.71 -19.46
CA PRO A 146 -32.35 30.75 -18.04
C PRO A 146 -33.41 31.53 -17.24
N ARG A 147 -33.93 30.95 -16.16
CA ARG A 147 -34.79 31.67 -15.19
C ARG A 147 -34.48 31.27 -13.75
N ASP A 148 -33.84 32.22 -13.10
CA ASP A 148 -34.04 32.82 -11.76
C ASP A 148 -34.42 31.96 -10.53
N GLU A 149 -33.88 32.44 -9.41
CA GLU A 149 -33.84 31.85 -8.08
C GLU A 149 -35.23 31.70 -7.44
N GLY A 150 -35.37 30.61 -6.66
CA GLY A 150 -36.39 30.48 -5.63
C GLY A 150 -37.11 29.14 -5.64
N ASP A 151 -36.54 28.13 -4.97
CA ASP A 151 -37.36 27.32 -4.04
C ASP A 151 -36.49 26.58 -3.03
N VAL A 152 -36.74 26.87 -1.76
CA VAL A 152 -36.21 26.19 -0.59
C VAL A 152 -37.27 25.18 -0.16
N SER A 153 -37.14 23.91 -0.53
CA SER A 153 -37.35 22.77 0.37
C SER A 153 -37.33 21.44 -0.39
N ALA A 154 -36.43 20.55 0.02
CA ALA A 154 -36.66 19.10 0.09
C ALA A 154 -35.38 18.42 0.56
N VAL A 155 -35.07 18.54 1.85
CA VAL A 155 -34.17 17.56 2.49
C VAL A 155 -34.97 16.25 2.57
N GLN A 156 -34.78 15.36 1.58
CA GLN A 156 -35.33 14.02 1.66
C GLN A 156 -34.47 13.18 2.61
N LYS A 157 -35.08 12.93 3.77
CA LYS A 157 -34.68 12.02 4.84
C LYS A 157 -34.50 10.61 4.26
N TRP A 158 -33.31 10.04 4.42
CA TRP A 158 -33.03 8.65 4.05
C TRP A 158 -33.79 7.72 5.01
N GLU A 159 -34.76 6.97 4.49
CA GLU A 159 -35.44 5.92 5.26
C GLU A 159 -34.58 4.66 5.29
N GLU A 160 -34.18 4.29 6.51
CA GLU A 160 -33.42 3.09 6.81
C GLU A 160 -34.37 1.87 6.80
N GLY A 161 -34.57 1.30 5.61
CA GLY A 161 -35.35 0.07 5.41
C GLY A 161 -34.51 -1.16 5.76
N GLY A 162 -34.64 -1.64 6.99
CA GLY A 162 -33.92 -2.80 7.50
C GLY A 162 -34.33 -4.14 6.85
N LYS A 163 -33.39 -5.09 6.89
CA LYS A 163 -33.65 -6.51 7.16
C LYS A 163 -32.45 -7.11 7.91
N PRO A 164 -32.62 -7.68 9.12
CA PRO A 164 -31.62 -8.53 9.74
C PRO A 164 -31.68 -9.92 9.10
N TYR A 165 -30.53 -10.42 8.66
CA TYR A 165 -30.36 -11.82 8.27
C TYR A 165 -30.25 -12.65 9.56
N TYR A 166 -31.18 -13.60 9.73
CA TYR A 166 -30.95 -14.78 10.56
C TYR A 166 -30.13 -15.79 9.77
#